data_AF-A0A2C9LSU2-F1
#
_entry.id   AF-A0A2C9LSU2-F1
#
_cell.length_a   1.000
_cell.length_b   1.000
_cell.length_c   1.000
_cell.angle_alpha   90.00
_cell.angle_beta   90.00
_cell.angle_gamma   90.00
#
_symmetry.space_group_name_H-M   'P 1'
#
loop_
_entity.id
_entity.type
_entity.pdbx_description
1 polymer ?
#
loop_
_entity_poly.entity_id
_entity_poly.type
_entity_poly.pdbx_seq_one_letter_code
_entity_poly.pdbx_strand_id
1 'polypeptide(L)'
;MAVYLKMPQSPSLCSEVCVPETDSVTVFQCENFRTILGDSNNLICICESLALVTIQVQPSAVMIHEAWEKCNSSNVSLAGSSYQNVSCTRCQTEVGKVFKNLPPHLSKMSGHISLDVHKISSYEVQQPAPKKNYDEILFKMQQEFFKMQQEISKVQVVLMNLNERFVPIEDALALEAGGTD
;
A
#
# COMPACT_ATOMS: atom_id res chain seq x y z
N MET A 1 -17.68 -16.86 -9.64
CA MET A 1 -17.89 -15.77 -8.66
C MET A 1 -17.15 -14.56 -9.18
N ALA A 2 -17.88 -13.59 -9.74
CA ALA A 2 -17.31 -12.31 -10.16
C ALA A 2 -17.22 -11.42 -8.91
N VAL A 3 -16.00 -11.01 -8.55
CA VAL A 3 -15.81 -10.02 -7.49
C VAL A 3 -16.05 -8.66 -8.11
N TYR A 4 -17.22 -8.10 -7.85
CA TYR A 4 -17.55 -6.73 -8.23
C TYR A 4 -16.68 -5.78 -7.41
N LEU A 5 -15.77 -5.05 -8.08
CA LEU A 5 -15.14 -3.88 -7.50
C LEU A 5 -16.26 -2.92 -7.11
N LYS A 6 -16.39 -2.66 -5.81
CA LYS A 6 -17.42 -1.78 -5.25
C LYS A 6 -17.03 -0.34 -5.58
N MET A 7 -17.57 0.16 -6.69
CA MET A 7 -17.34 1.53 -7.16
C MET A 7 -18.02 2.54 -6.22
N PRO A 8 -17.30 3.58 -5.74
CA PRO A 8 -17.93 4.69 -5.04
C PRO A 8 -18.78 5.52 -6.01
N GLN A 9 -20.01 5.83 -5.61
CA GLN A 9 -20.92 6.68 -6.37
C GLN A 9 -20.67 8.15 -6.03
N SER A 10 -19.87 8.85 -6.85
CA SER A 10 -19.92 10.31 -6.95
C SER A 10 -19.31 10.82 -8.26
N PRO A 11 -19.94 11.78 -8.96
CA PRO A 11 -19.45 12.26 -10.25
C PRO A 11 -18.58 13.50 -10.06
N SER A 12 -17.28 13.35 -9.85
CA SER A 12 -16.33 14.44 -10.09
C SER A 12 -14.87 14.01 -9.90
N LEU A 13 -14.07 14.33 -10.92
CA LEU A 13 -12.62 14.25 -10.99
C LEU A 13 -12.03 12.83 -10.97
N CYS A 14 -11.00 12.61 -11.79
CA CYS A 14 -10.08 11.49 -11.62
C CYS A 14 -9.57 11.56 -10.17
N SER A 15 -10.16 10.74 -9.30
CA SER A 15 -9.76 10.66 -7.91
C SER A 15 -8.30 10.24 -7.89
N GLU A 16 -7.46 11.05 -7.24
CA GLU A 16 -6.14 10.63 -6.82
C GLU A 16 -6.32 9.49 -5.82
N VAL A 17 -6.45 8.27 -6.33
CA VAL A 17 -6.28 7.09 -5.50
C VAL A 17 -4.78 6.97 -5.29
N CYS A 18 -4.26 7.71 -4.30
CA CYS A 18 -3.06 7.32 -3.59
C CYS A 18 -3.32 5.90 -3.12
N VAL A 19 -2.63 4.93 -3.71
CA VAL A 19 -2.75 3.53 -3.33
C VAL A 19 -2.46 3.47 -1.83
N PRO A 20 -3.44 3.16 -0.96
CA PRO A 20 -3.16 2.96 0.44
C PRO A 20 -2.16 1.80 0.53
N GLU A 21 -1.15 1.93 1.39
CA GLU A 21 -0.27 0.82 1.76
C GLU A 21 -1.14 -0.36 2.21
N THR A 22 -1.44 -1.23 1.28
CA THR A 22 -2.26 -2.43 1.47
C THR A 22 -1.35 -3.58 1.12
N ASP A 23 -1.27 -4.57 2.01
CA ASP A 23 -0.46 -5.78 1.83
C ASP A 23 -0.96 -6.69 0.68
N SER A 24 -1.75 -6.16 -0.24
CA SER A 24 -2.38 -6.87 -1.36
C SER A 24 -1.96 -6.25 -2.68
N VAL A 25 -1.47 -7.08 -3.59
CA VAL A 25 -1.14 -6.67 -4.95
C VAL A 25 -2.29 -7.06 -5.87
N THR A 26 -2.88 -6.09 -6.55
CA THR A 26 -3.91 -6.37 -7.56
C THR A 26 -3.24 -6.61 -8.90
N VAL A 27 -3.50 -7.76 -9.51
CA VAL A 27 -2.97 -8.14 -10.81
C VAL A 27 -4.06 -7.96 -11.87
N PHE A 28 -3.74 -7.27 -12.96
CA PHE A 28 -4.60 -7.06 -14.12
C PHE A 28 -4.30 -8.10 -15.19
N GLN A 29 -5.34 -8.76 -15.70
CA GLN A 29 -5.25 -9.79 -16.74
C GLN A 29 -6.23 -9.52 -17.87
N CYS A 30 -5.88 -9.91 -19.10
CA CYS A 30 -6.80 -9.88 -20.22
C CYS A 30 -8.00 -10.79 -19.95
N GLU A 31 -9.22 -10.31 -20.16
CA GLU A 31 -10.43 -11.11 -19.90
C GLU A 31 -10.48 -12.41 -20.72
N ASN A 32 -10.02 -12.36 -21.97
CA ASN A 32 -10.17 -13.45 -22.92
C ASN A 32 -9.17 -14.61 -22.69
N PHE A 33 -7.90 -14.29 -22.43
CA PHE A 33 -6.82 -15.28 -22.33
C PHE A 33 -6.11 -15.32 -20.97
N ARG A 34 -6.53 -14.48 -20.01
CA ARG A 34 -5.95 -14.33 -18.67
C ARG A 34 -4.44 -14.04 -18.68
N THR A 35 -3.93 -13.49 -19.78
CA THR A 35 -2.55 -13.02 -19.86
C THR A 35 -2.39 -11.83 -18.92
N ILE A 36 -1.38 -11.86 -18.06
CA ILE A 36 -1.11 -10.78 -17.11
C ILE A 36 -0.64 -9.54 -17.89
N LEU A 37 -1.37 -8.44 -17.72
CA LEU A 37 -1.13 -7.15 -18.37
C LEU A 37 -0.48 -6.13 -17.44
N GLY A 38 -0.37 -6.42 -16.14
CA GLY A 38 0.25 -5.50 -15.18
C GLY A 38 -0.26 -5.74 -13.76
N ASP A 39 0.21 -4.91 -12.84
CA ASP A 39 -0.11 -4.97 -11.41
C ASP A 39 -0.31 -3.57 -10.82
N SER A 40 -0.85 -3.53 -9.60
CA SER A 40 -1.13 -2.28 -8.87
C SER A 40 0.13 -1.51 -8.47
N ASN A 41 1.30 -2.15 -8.41
CA ASN A 41 2.56 -1.45 -8.08
C ASN A 41 2.97 -0.45 -9.16
N ASN A 42 2.57 -0.71 -10.41
CA ASN A 42 2.83 0.17 -11.54
C ASN A 42 1.64 1.05 -11.88
N LEU A 43 0.62 1.13 -11.01
CA LEU A 43 -0.56 1.94 -11.21
C LEU A 43 -0.24 3.43 -11.04
N ILE A 44 -0.56 4.23 -12.06
CA ILE A 44 -0.40 5.69 -12.01
C ILE A 44 -1.69 6.35 -11.55
N CYS A 45 -2.81 6.01 -12.22
CA CYS A 45 -4.10 6.58 -11.90
C CYS A 45 -5.24 5.74 -12.47
N ILE A 46 -6.42 5.92 -11.88
CA ILE A 46 -7.67 5.34 -12.34
C ILE A 46 -8.58 6.49 -12.75
N CYS A 47 -9.13 6.41 -13.96
CA CYS A 47 -10.06 7.38 -14.51
C CYS A 47 -11.43 6.72 -14.62
N GLU A 48 -12.27 6.93 -13.62
CA GLU A 48 -13.61 6.33 -13.55
C GLU A 48 -14.52 6.82 -14.70
N SER A 49 -14.42 8.10 -15.08
CA SER A 49 -15.24 8.68 -16.14
C SER A 49 -15.01 8.05 -17.52
N LEU A 50 -13.82 7.51 -17.75
CA LEU A 50 -13.45 6.81 -18.97
C LEU A 50 -13.36 5.29 -18.80
N ALA A 51 -13.60 4.78 -17.59
CA ALA A 51 -13.36 3.38 -17.20
C ALA A 51 -11.95 2.89 -17.60
N LEU A 52 -10.92 3.70 -17.31
CA LEU A 52 -9.53 3.43 -17.66
C LEU A 52 -8.64 3.28 -16.43
N VAL A 53 -7.73 2.31 -16.49
CA VAL A 53 -6.68 2.06 -15.50
C VAL A 53 -5.33 2.30 -16.15
N THR A 54 -4.57 3.28 -15.67
CA THR A 54 -3.29 3.65 -16.29
C THR A 54 -2.11 3.08 -15.55
N ILE A 55 -1.25 2.37 -16.26
CA ILE A 55 -0.03 1.76 -15.73
C ILE A 55 1.24 2.34 -16.38
N GLN A 56 2.31 2.44 -15.59
CA GLN A 56 3.57 3.04 -16.00
C GLN A 56 4.41 2.13 -16.92
N VAL A 57 4.37 0.83 -16.67
CA VAL A 57 5.24 -0.15 -17.34
C VAL A 57 4.58 -0.67 -18.61
N GLN A 58 5.40 -0.95 -19.62
CA GLN A 58 5.02 -1.72 -20.80
C GLN A 58 5.36 -3.19 -20.56
N PRO A 59 4.41 -4.03 -20.15
CA PRO A 59 4.66 -5.46 -20.04
C PRO A 59 4.92 -6.04 -21.42
N SER A 60 5.77 -7.05 -21.50
CA SER A 60 5.99 -7.86 -22.71
C SER A 60 4.72 -8.57 -23.22
N ALA A 61 3.62 -8.47 -22.49
CA ALA A 61 2.32 -9.05 -22.78
C ALA A 61 1.37 -8.14 -23.60
N VAL A 62 1.78 -6.91 -23.91
CA VAL A 62 0.99 -5.95 -24.69
C VAL A 62 1.73 -5.47 -25.93
N MET A 63 1.02 -5.38 -27.05
CA MET A 63 1.48 -4.78 -28.30
C MET A 63 0.80 -3.42 -28.49
N ILE A 64 1.63 -2.38 -28.61
CA ILE A 64 1.19 -1.03 -28.94
C ILE A 64 1.20 -0.90 -30.46
N HIS A 65 0.07 -0.53 -31.05
CA HIS A 65 -0.04 -0.30 -32.48
C HIS A 65 0.66 1.01 -32.85
N GLU A 66 1.38 1.03 -33.98
CA GLU A 66 2.16 2.20 -34.41
C GLU A 66 1.27 3.37 -34.86
N ALA A 67 0.08 3.06 -35.38
CA ALA A 67 -0.84 4.05 -35.93
C ALA A 67 -1.49 4.91 -34.83
N TRP A 68 -1.30 6.24 -34.95
CA TRP A 68 -2.01 7.22 -34.14
C TRP A 68 -3.38 7.51 -34.75
N GLU A 69 -4.42 7.31 -33.95
CA GLU A 69 -5.79 7.65 -34.28
C GLU A 69 -6.22 8.92 -33.54
N LYS A 70 -7.05 9.75 -34.18
CA LYS A 70 -7.64 10.91 -33.51
C LYS A 70 -8.83 10.47 -32.70
N CYS A 71 -8.92 10.96 -31.46
CA CYS A 71 -10.10 10.75 -30.64
C CYS A 71 -11.26 11.58 -31.18
N ASN A 72 -12.11 10.95 -31.99
CA ASN A 72 -13.37 11.53 -32.47
C ASN A 72 -14.52 11.34 -31.47
N SER A 73 -14.22 10.97 -30.22
CA SER A 73 -15.24 10.69 -29.22
C SER A 73 -16.06 11.95 -28.94
N SER A 74 -17.37 11.78 -28.70
CA SER A 74 -18.27 12.82 -28.23
C SER A 74 -17.94 13.35 -26.82
N ASN A 75 -16.93 12.77 -26.16
CA ASN A 75 -16.48 13.18 -24.83
C ASN A 75 -15.56 14.40 -24.95
N VAL A 76 -16.04 15.53 -24.41
CA VAL A 76 -15.30 16.80 -24.35
C VAL A 76 -13.92 16.64 -23.70
N SER A 77 -13.78 15.71 -22.73
CA SER A 77 -12.52 15.43 -22.02
C SER A 77 -11.41 14.85 -22.90
N LEU A 78 -11.74 14.23 -24.03
CA LEU A 78 -10.75 13.66 -24.96
C LEU A 78 -10.73 14.38 -26.31
N ALA A 79 -11.50 15.46 -26.47
CA ALA A 79 -11.59 16.21 -27.71
C ALA A 79 -10.21 16.74 -28.13
N GLY A 80 -9.76 16.36 -29.33
CA GLY A 80 -8.46 16.77 -29.88
C GLY A 80 -7.26 15.92 -29.44
N SER A 81 -7.47 14.92 -28.57
CA SER A 81 -6.42 13.97 -28.20
C SER A 81 -6.18 12.95 -29.30
N SER A 82 -5.00 12.33 -29.30
CA SER A 82 -4.66 11.19 -30.17
C SER A 82 -4.37 9.97 -29.32
N TYR A 83 -4.68 8.79 -29.84
CA TYR A 83 -4.40 7.54 -29.15
C TYR A 83 -3.81 6.49 -30.08
N GLN A 84 -3.05 5.56 -29.50
CA GLN A 84 -2.63 4.31 -30.12
C GLN A 84 -3.35 3.16 -29.44
N ASN A 85 -3.82 2.20 -30.22
CA ASN A 85 -4.46 1.01 -29.68
C ASN A 85 -3.43 0.09 -29.02
N VAL A 86 -3.82 -0.53 -27.91
CA VAL A 86 -3.02 -1.52 -27.20
C VAL A 86 -3.76 -2.84 -27.22
N SER A 87 -3.11 -3.87 -27.73
CA SER A 87 -3.67 -5.22 -27.84
C SER A 87 -2.86 -6.22 -27.04
N CYS A 88 -3.51 -7.26 -26.52
CA CYS A 88 -2.78 -8.34 -25.86
C CYS A 88 -2.02 -9.17 -26.90
N THR A 89 -0.75 -9.49 -26.64
CA THR A 89 0.10 -10.28 -27.54
C THR A 89 -0.47 -11.66 -27.86
N ARG A 90 -1.22 -12.25 -26.92
CA ARG A 90 -1.69 -13.63 -27.01
C ARG A 90 -2.99 -13.77 -27.81
N CYS A 91 -3.92 -12.84 -27.63
CA CYS A 91 -5.26 -12.92 -28.22
C CYS A 91 -5.53 -11.86 -29.28
N GLN A 92 -4.60 -10.90 -29.44
CA GLN A 92 -4.70 -9.75 -30.34
C GLN A 92 -5.95 -8.87 -30.10
N THR A 93 -6.70 -9.13 -29.04
CA THR A 93 -7.82 -8.30 -28.63
C THR A 93 -7.28 -6.98 -28.11
N GLU A 94 -7.87 -5.87 -28.55
CA GLU A 94 -7.58 -4.54 -28.02
C GLU A 94 -7.99 -4.50 -26.54
N VAL A 95 -7.04 -4.28 -25.63
CA VAL A 95 -7.23 -4.24 -24.17
C VAL A 95 -7.13 -2.83 -23.60
N GLY A 96 -6.68 -1.86 -24.40
CA GLY A 96 -6.45 -0.50 -23.92
C GLY A 96 -5.94 0.44 -25.00
N LYS A 97 -5.49 1.62 -24.58
CA LYS A 97 -5.00 2.69 -25.43
C LYS A 97 -3.84 3.45 -24.76
N VAL A 98 -2.93 4.00 -25.56
CA VAL A 98 -1.94 4.99 -25.12
C VAL A 98 -2.35 6.35 -25.66
N PHE A 99 -2.49 7.34 -24.80
CA PHE A 99 -2.96 8.66 -25.19
C PHE A 99 -1.83 9.67 -25.33
N LYS A 100 -2.04 10.66 -26.20
CA LYS A 100 -1.18 11.83 -26.42
C LYS A 100 -2.04 13.08 -26.61
N ASN A 101 -1.46 14.24 -26.28
CA ASN A 101 -2.14 15.54 -26.36
C ASN A 101 -3.41 15.59 -25.50
N LEU A 102 -3.33 15.02 -24.29
CA LEU A 102 -4.42 15.08 -23.32
C LEU A 102 -4.49 16.46 -22.64
N PRO A 103 -5.69 16.90 -22.22
CA PRO A 103 -5.84 18.11 -21.43
C PRO A 103 -5.13 17.99 -20.07
N PRO A 104 -4.82 19.12 -19.40
CA PRO A 104 -3.97 19.13 -18.20
C PRO A 104 -4.46 18.24 -17.06
N HIS A 105 -5.79 18.06 -16.92
CA HIS A 105 -6.39 17.19 -15.91
C HIS A 105 -6.16 15.68 -16.16
N LEU A 106 -5.86 15.27 -17.39
CA LEU A 106 -5.53 13.89 -17.77
C LEU A 106 -4.05 13.74 -18.15
N SER A 107 -3.23 14.76 -17.94
CA SER A 107 -1.82 14.77 -18.32
C SER A 107 -1.03 13.58 -17.75
N LYS A 108 -1.40 13.10 -16.55
CA LYS A 108 -0.82 11.91 -15.90
C LYS A 108 -0.99 10.61 -16.71
N MET A 109 -1.97 10.53 -17.61
CA MET A 109 -2.20 9.36 -18.47
C MET A 109 -1.42 9.45 -19.80
N SER A 110 -0.90 10.62 -20.13
CA SER A 110 -0.25 10.86 -21.42
C SER A 110 1.06 10.10 -21.52
N GLY A 111 1.22 9.29 -22.57
CA GLY A 111 2.41 8.46 -22.76
C GLY A 111 2.47 7.18 -21.93
N HIS A 112 1.41 6.88 -21.16
CA HIS A 112 1.29 5.65 -20.39
C HIS A 112 0.18 4.75 -20.94
N ILE A 113 0.22 3.46 -20.57
CA ILE A 113 -0.74 2.47 -21.05
C ILE A 113 -2.01 2.57 -20.21
N SER A 114 -3.11 2.94 -20.83
CA SER A 114 -4.43 2.98 -20.22
C SER A 114 -5.23 1.75 -20.62
N LEU A 115 -5.45 0.83 -19.69
CA LEU A 115 -6.23 -0.39 -19.88
C LEU A 115 -7.72 -0.11 -19.69
N ASP A 116 -8.55 -0.70 -20.54
CA ASP A 116 -10.01 -0.61 -20.47
C ASP A 116 -10.54 -1.60 -19.43
N VAL A 117 -11.23 -1.09 -18.40
CA VAL A 117 -11.80 -1.89 -17.31
C VAL A 117 -12.76 -2.97 -17.82
N HIS A 118 -13.44 -2.73 -18.95
CA HIS A 118 -14.39 -3.69 -19.51
C HIS A 118 -13.72 -4.86 -20.24
N LYS A 119 -12.42 -4.76 -20.54
CA LYS A 119 -11.67 -5.77 -21.31
C LYS A 119 -10.60 -6.48 -20.48
N ILE A 120 -10.51 -6.12 -19.20
CA ILE A 120 -9.57 -6.68 -18.24
C ILE A 120 -10.33 -7.28 -17.06
N SER A 121 -9.76 -8.33 -16.50
CA SER A 121 -10.14 -8.88 -15.20
C SER A 121 -9.04 -8.53 -14.20
N SER A 122 -9.39 -8.34 -12.94
CA SER A 122 -8.41 -8.19 -11.87
C SER A 122 -8.59 -9.28 -10.82
N TYR A 123 -7.49 -9.64 -10.15
CA TYR A 123 -7.52 -10.45 -8.94
C TYR A 123 -6.52 -9.92 -7.93
N GLU A 124 -6.89 -9.99 -6.66
CA GLU A 124 -6.03 -9.58 -5.56
C GLU A 124 -5.20 -10.76 -5.09
N VAL A 125 -3.89 -10.59 -5.12
CA VAL A 125 -2.94 -11.48 -4.47
C VAL A 125 -2.73 -10.93 -3.07
N GLN A 126 -3.34 -11.59 -2.09
CA GLN A 126 -2.97 -11.37 -0.70
C GLN A 126 -1.50 -11.79 -0.56
N GLN A 127 -0.64 -10.87 -0.14
CA GLN A 127 0.67 -11.31 0.32
C GLN A 127 0.43 -12.27 1.49
N PRO A 128 1.14 -13.41 1.55
CA PRO A 128 1.08 -14.23 2.74
C PRO A 128 1.45 -13.31 3.90
N ALA A 129 0.51 -13.16 4.86
CA ALA A 129 0.72 -12.36 6.06
C ALA A 129 2.17 -12.55 6.49
N PRO A 130 2.94 -11.47 6.73
CA PRO A 130 4.36 -11.57 7.00
C PRO A 130 4.49 -12.69 8.02
N LYS A 131 5.15 -13.79 7.64
CA LYS A 131 5.41 -14.89 8.57
C LYS A 131 6.06 -14.19 9.73
N LYS A 132 5.33 -14.02 10.84
CA LYS A 132 5.81 -13.30 12.02
C LYS A 132 7.18 -13.87 12.25
N ASN A 133 8.21 -13.06 12.03
CA ASN A 133 9.58 -13.53 12.12
C ASN A 133 9.77 -13.75 13.61
N TYR A 134 9.42 -14.94 14.09
CA TYR A 134 9.35 -15.26 15.51
C TYR A 134 10.70 -14.96 16.15
N ASP A 135 11.79 -15.12 15.39
CA ASP A 135 13.15 -14.77 15.79
C ASP A 135 13.35 -13.27 16.03
N GLU A 136 12.75 -12.40 15.21
CA GLU A 136 12.86 -10.94 15.37
C GLU A 136 11.99 -10.41 16.51
N ILE A 137 10.82 -11.02 16.71
CA ILE A 137 9.95 -10.74 17.86
C ILE A 137 10.62 -11.25 19.15
N LEU A 138 11.19 -12.45 19.13
CA LEU A 138 11.91 -13.03 20.26
C LEU A 138 13.15 -12.21 20.61
N PHE A 139 13.90 -11.73 19.62
CA PHE A 139 15.06 -10.86 19.83
C PHE A 139 14.66 -9.51 20.45
N LYS A 140 13.58 -8.89 19.97
CA LYS A 140 13.04 -7.66 20.57
C LYS A 140 12.55 -7.88 22.00
N MET A 141 11.83 -8.98 22.27
CA MET A 141 11.38 -9.33 23.62
C MET A 141 12.54 -9.60 24.58
N GLN A 142 13.60 -10.29 24.12
CA GLN A 142 14.81 -10.50 24.93
C GLN A 142 15.49 -9.18 25.26
N GLN A 143 15.61 -8.26 24.29
CA GLN A 143 16.23 -6.96 24.52
C GLN A 143 15.43 -6.11 25.52
N GLU A 144 14.10 -6.11 25.44
CA GLU A 144 13.25 -5.42 26.42
C GLU A 144 13.32 -6.06 27.81
N PHE A 145 13.38 -7.39 27.89
CA PHE A 145 13.55 -8.09 29.15
C PHE A 145 14.88 -7.72 29.85
N PHE A 146 15.98 -7.63 29.11
CA PHE A 146 17.26 -7.18 29.66
C PHE A 146 17.20 -5.74 30.18
N LYS A 147 16.56 -4.83 29.44
CA LYS A 147 16.34 -3.45 29.91
C LYS A 147 15.52 -3.42 31.20
N MET A 148 14.43 -4.20 31.25
CA MET A 148 13.58 -4.30 32.43
C MET A 148 14.34 -4.84 33.65
N GLN A 149 15.14 -5.90 33.48
CA GLN A 149 15.98 -6.43 34.57
C GLN A 149 17.00 -5.41 35.07
N GLN A 150 17.58 -4.61 34.16
CA GLN A 150 18.51 -3.55 34.54
C GLN A 150 17.81 -2.47 35.37
N GLU A 151 16.61 -2.04 34.99
CA GLU A 151 15.84 -1.07 35.78
C GLU A 151 15.43 -1.63 37.14
N ILE A 152 15.00 -2.89 37.22
CA ILE A 152 14.68 -3.55 38.50
C ILE A 152 15.92 -3.61 39.41
N SER A 153 17.09 -3.88 38.84
CA SER A 153 18.35 -3.93 39.60
C SER A 153 18.70 -2.55 40.17
N LYS A 154 18.45 -1.48 39.43
CA LYS A 154 18.63 -0.10 39.94
C LYS A 154 17.69 0.19 41.10
N VAL A 155 16.43 -0.21 40.99
CA VAL A 155 15.43 -0.04 42.07
C VAL A 155 15.84 -0.82 43.32
N GLN A 156 16.34 -2.06 43.16
CA GLN A 156 16.84 -2.87 44.28
C GLN A 156 18.00 -2.19 45.01
N VAL A 157 18.95 -1.61 44.29
CA VAL A 157 20.07 -0.86 44.87
C VAL A 157 19.56 0.35 45.65
N VAL A 158 18.61 1.12 45.10
CA VAL A 158 18.01 2.26 45.82
C VAL A 158 17.30 1.78 47.10
N LEU A 159 16.53 0.69 47.03
CA LEU A 159 15.86 0.12 48.20
C LEU A 159 16.85 -0.35 49.27
N MET A 160 17.96 -0.99 48.88
CA MET A 160 19.01 -1.38 49.83
C MET A 160 19.64 -0.17 50.51
N ASN A 161 19.98 0.87 49.76
CA ASN A 161 20.53 2.11 50.32
C ASN A 161 19.55 2.81 51.26
N LEU A 162 18.25 2.81 50.93
CA LEU A 162 17.22 3.36 51.82
C LEU A 162 17.10 2.52 53.09
N ASN A 163 17.05 1.20 52.96
CA ASN A 163 16.95 0.28 54.09
C ASN A 163 18.15 0.42 55.05
N GLU A 164 19.38 0.53 54.52
CA GLU A 164 20.59 0.78 55.32
C GLU A 164 20.52 2.09 56.12
N ARG A 165 19.76 3.09 55.64
CA ARG A 165 19.56 4.36 56.35
C ARG A 165 18.38 4.33 57.31
N PHE A 166 17.34 3.55 57.01
CA PHE A 166 16.16 3.44 57.87
C PHE A 166 16.43 2.59 59.11
N VAL A 167 17.14 1.46 58.98
CA VAL A 167 17.40 0.54 60.10
C VAL A 167 18.06 1.25 61.31
N PRO A 168 19.11 2.08 61.16
CA PRO A 168 19.69 2.78 62.30
C PRO A 168 18.76 3.83 62.93
N ILE A 169 17.87 4.43 62.14
CA ILE A 169 16.89 5.41 62.62
C ILE A 169 15.79 4.69 63.39
N GLU A 170 15.31 3.56 62.89
CA GLU A 170 14.32 2.71 63.56
C GLU A 170 14.89 2.19 64.89
N ASP A 171 16.15 1.75 64.90
CA ASP A 171 16.85 1.30 66.12
C ASP A 171 17.01 2.43 67.14
N ALA A 172 17.38 3.64 66.70
CA ALA A 172 17.51 4.80 67.58
C ALA A 172 16.15 5.22 68.19
N LEU A 173 15.08 5.23 67.39
CA LEU A 173 13.73 5.53 67.88
C LEU A 173 13.19 4.45 68.84
N ALA A 174 13.52 3.18 68.60
CA ALA A 174 13.15 2.09 69.49
C ALA A 174 13.84 2.21 70.86
N LEU A 175 15.08 2.70 70.91
CA LEU A 175 15.80 2.96 72.15
C LEU A 175 15.22 4.15 72.93
N GLU A 176 14.81 5.22 72.25
CA GLU A 176 14.16 6.37 72.91
C GLU A 176 12.75 6.04 73.43
N ALA A 177 12.00 5.17 72.73
CA ALA A 177 10.68 4.71 73.19
C ALA A 177 10.75 3.74 74.39
N GLY A 178 11.91 3.13 74.66
CA GLY A 178 12.15 2.24 75.82
C GLY A 178 12.69 2.95 77.07
N GLY A 179 12.85 4.28 77.03
CA GLY A 179 13.47 5.08 78.10
C GLY A 179 12.51 6.07 78.75
N THR A 180 11.38 5.60 79.30
CA THR A 180 10.62 6.35 80.32
C THR A 180 10.15 5.37 81.40
N ASP A 181 11.03 5.12 82.36
CA ASP A 181 10.68 4.81 83.75
C ASP A 181 11.11 6.01 84.62
#